data_AF-A0A9X0PLW4-F1
#
_entry.id   AF-A0A9X0PLW4-F1
#
_cell.length_a   1.000
_cell.length_b   1.000
_cell.length_c   1.000
_cell.angle_alpha   90.00
_cell.angle_beta   90.00
_cell.angle_gamma   90.00
#
_symmetry.space_group_name_H-M   'P 1'
#
loop_
_entity.id
_entity.type
_entity.pdbx_description
1 polymer ?
#
loop_
_entity_poly.entity_id
_entity_poly.type
_entity_poly.pdbx_seq_one_letter_code
_entity_poly.pdbx_strand_id
1 'polypeptide(L)'
;MKPRVEVSIDGVPVAGHFYERLLSLTVTDEEGMKSDTVDIELNDGPPNFLAIPRKGAIISVKMGFGDDLVPKGIFTADKVNVDCLPYKMSISGKAADLRSGKLKERQERSWDKSKLGDILSQIASESGLAPAVDDDLADFEYDWLAQQDESNINFLRRLAERHNGLFAVKQRRLIFTRLGSGLSASGAPLGSIILTPEKIKVGSLKVEINDRTKYSKVVAYYQDSDKAERVEIDADADADGDSVYRLPEPYASPAEADKAAQAKAKELRRGEGSVSVTVIGDAGIDAGLPLLFADVRPGVDGVPYIIKTAKTAYTKTGGLEVAVSGRLYDGKSATEKSAGTESGGSSATPDASKTTGKVAPNSAPGTPATPSAFLTPRRFGRTDEN
;
A
#
# COMPACT_ATOMS: atom_id res chain seq x y z
N MET A 1 -1.36 29.65 -1.88
CA MET A 1 -2.40 29.29 -2.88
C MET A 1 -3.69 28.92 -2.15
N LYS A 2 -4.87 29.13 -2.76
CA LYS A 2 -6.15 28.76 -2.13
C LYS A 2 -6.46 27.27 -2.38
N PRO A 3 -6.69 26.45 -1.34
CA PRO A 3 -7.06 25.05 -1.53
C PRO A 3 -8.43 24.95 -2.19
N ARG A 4 -8.59 23.98 -3.09
CA ARG A 4 -9.81 23.70 -3.83
C ARG A 4 -10.08 22.20 -3.82
N VAL A 5 -11.36 21.83 -3.77
CA VAL A 5 -11.81 20.46 -3.89
C VAL A 5 -12.94 20.38 -4.92
N GLU A 6 -12.92 19.35 -5.75
CA GLU A 6 -13.95 19.07 -6.76
C GLU A 6 -14.59 17.73 -6.40
N VAL A 7 -15.91 17.74 -6.20
CA VAL A 7 -16.67 16.53 -5.89
C VAL A 7 -17.76 16.37 -6.93
N SER A 8 -17.96 15.15 -7.40
CA SER A 8 -19.13 14.80 -8.21
C SER A 8 -19.83 13.60 -7.61
N ILE A 9 -21.17 13.62 -7.67
CA ILE A 9 -22.04 12.55 -7.20
C ILE A 9 -22.81 12.02 -8.40
N ASP A 10 -22.69 10.71 -8.68
CA ASP A 10 -23.27 10.04 -9.85
C ASP A 10 -22.94 10.76 -11.17
N GLY A 11 -21.72 11.29 -11.29
CA GLY A 11 -21.24 12.02 -12.47
C GLY A 11 -21.69 13.48 -12.57
N VAL A 12 -22.53 13.94 -11.64
CA VAL A 12 -22.97 15.34 -11.57
C VAL A 12 -22.06 16.12 -10.61
N PRO A 13 -21.32 17.15 -11.08
CA PRO A 13 -20.53 18.00 -10.20
C PRO A 13 -21.41 18.68 -9.16
N VAL A 14 -21.00 18.63 -7.89
CA VAL A 14 -21.66 19.41 -6.84
C VAL A 14 -21.26 20.88 -6.97
N ALA A 15 -22.12 21.80 -6.54
CA ALA A 15 -21.92 23.24 -6.77
C ALA A 15 -22.36 24.09 -5.57
N GLY A 16 -21.95 25.36 -5.58
CA GLY A 16 -22.45 26.47 -4.74
C GLY A 16 -22.69 26.09 -3.27
N HIS A 17 -23.93 25.77 -2.95
CA HIS A 17 -24.39 25.41 -1.61
C HIS A 17 -23.63 24.24 -0.97
N PHE A 18 -23.17 23.27 -1.76
CA PHE A 18 -22.36 22.18 -1.22
C PHE A 18 -21.06 22.71 -0.62
N TYR A 19 -20.35 23.57 -1.34
CA TYR A 19 -19.07 24.13 -0.90
C TYR A 19 -19.22 25.18 0.19
N GLU A 20 -20.32 25.93 0.20
CA GLU A 20 -20.67 26.83 1.29
C GLU A 20 -20.83 26.08 2.62
N ARG A 21 -21.40 24.87 2.53
CA ARG A 21 -21.75 23.99 3.67
C ARG A 21 -20.69 22.95 3.99
N LEU A 22 -19.69 22.75 3.15
CA LEU A 22 -18.62 21.79 3.38
C LEU A 22 -17.81 22.17 4.62
N LEU A 23 -17.87 21.32 5.65
CA LEU A 23 -17.12 21.47 6.88
C LEU A 23 -15.76 20.79 6.74
N SER A 24 -15.78 19.52 6.32
CA SER A 24 -14.59 18.73 6.08
C SER A 24 -14.79 17.73 4.94
N LEU A 25 -13.70 17.45 4.23
CA LEU A 25 -13.60 16.38 3.23
C LEU A 25 -12.29 15.66 3.48
N THR A 26 -12.37 14.36 3.74
CA THR A 26 -11.21 13.52 4.01
C THR A 26 -11.20 12.36 3.03
N VAL A 27 -10.05 12.15 2.38
CA VAL A 27 -9.76 10.93 1.63
C VAL A 27 -8.61 10.22 2.32
N THR A 28 -8.81 8.95 2.66
CA THR A 28 -7.76 8.08 3.20
C THR A 28 -7.39 7.08 2.13
N ASP A 29 -6.15 7.20 1.64
CA ASP A 29 -5.51 6.24 0.76
C ASP A 29 -4.66 5.28 1.60
N GLU A 30 -4.87 3.98 1.43
CA GLU A 30 -4.18 2.93 2.18
C GLU A 30 -3.37 2.05 1.24
N GLU A 31 -2.15 1.69 1.67
CA GLU A 31 -1.29 0.75 0.96
C GLU A 31 -1.82 -0.68 1.19
N GLY A 32 -2.20 -1.35 0.11
CA GLY A 32 -2.58 -2.75 0.11
C GLY A 32 -3.96 -3.05 0.70
N MET A 33 -3.98 -3.74 1.84
CA MET A 33 -5.09 -4.62 2.22
C MET A 33 -6.34 -3.91 2.73
N LYS A 34 -6.26 -2.60 2.98
CA LYS A 34 -7.41 -1.79 3.41
C LYS A 34 -7.95 -1.01 2.22
N SER A 35 -9.26 -0.85 2.20
CA SER A 35 -9.92 -0.02 1.19
C SER A 35 -9.69 1.44 1.46
N ASP A 36 -9.47 2.20 0.39
CA ASP A 36 -9.53 3.65 0.43
C ASP A 36 -10.94 4.11 0.89
N THR A 37 -10.98 5.20 1.66
CA THR A 37 -12.22 5.76 2.19
C THR A 37 -12.35 7.24 1.87
N VAL A 38 -13.60 7.68 1.76
CA VAL A 38 -13.97 9.09 1.72
C VAL A 38 -14.94 9.39 2.84
N ASP A 39 -14.72 10.50 3.53
CA ASP A 39 -15.61 11.03 4.56
C ASP A 39 -15.88 12.51 4.28
N ILE A 40 -17.15 12.86 4.13
CA ILE A 40 -17.63 14.22 3.84
C ILE A 40 -18.54 14.67 4.96
N GLU A 41 -18.27 15.84 5.53
CA GLU A 41 -19.13 16.46 6.53
C GLU A 41 -19.67 17.79 6.03
N LEU A 42 -20.99 17.94 6.11
CA LEU A 42 -21.74 19.10 5.63
C LEU A 42 -22.56 19.70 6.76
N ASN A 43 -22.62 21.03 6.79
CA ASN A 43 -23.61 21.75 7.58
C ASN A 43 -24.96 21.68 6.85
N ASP A 44 -25.88 20.88 7.40
CA ASP A 44 -27.16 20.57 6.76
C ASP A 44 -28.35 21.24 7.49
N GLY A 45 -28.21 22.53 7.81
CA GLY A 45 -29.22 23.29 8.56
C GLY A 45 -30.10 24.22 7.71
N PRO A 46 -31.15 24.81 8.32
CA PRO A 46 -32.00 25.82 7.69
C PRO A 46 -31.20 27.01 7.12
N PRO A 47 -31.70 27.71 6.09
CA PRO A 47 -33.08 27.66 5.58
C PRO A 47 -33.37 26.55 4.56
N ASN A 48 -32.34 25.95 3.95
CA ASN A 48 -32.48 24.92 2.93
C ASN A 48 -31.76 23.64 3.37
N PHE A 49 -32.42 22.49 3.30
CA PHE A 49 -31.76 21.19 3.53
C PHE A 49 -31.13 20.69 2.24
N LEU A 50 -29.97 20.05 2.33
CA LEU A 50 -29.32 19.40 1.20
C LEU A 50 -30.01 18.07 0.89
N ALA A 51 -30.03 17.70 -0.38
CA ALA A 51 -30.57 16.40 -0.78
C ALA A 51 -29.68 15.28 -0.23
N ILE A 52 -30.30 14.32 0.47
CA ILE A 52 -29.62 13.10 0.92
C ILE A 52 -29.28 12.26 -0.32
N PRO A 53 -28.00 11.91 -0.55
CA PRO A 53 -27.63 11.10 -1.71
C PRO A 53 -28.23 9.69 -1.60
N ARG A 54 -28.51 9.09 -2.76
CA ARG A 54 -29.00 7.70 -2.79
C ARG A 54 -27.95 6.74 -2.22
N LYS A 55 -28.42 5.64 -1.64
CA LYS A 55 -27.53 4.55 -1.18
C LYS A 55 -26.73 4.02 -2.37
N GLY A 56 -25.41 3.94 -2.22
CA GLY A 56 -24.52 3.49 -3.28
C GLY A 56 -24.27 4.51 -4.40
N ALA A 57 -24.52 5.80 -4.17
CA ALA A 57 -24.11 6.85 -5.09
C ALA A 57 -22.59 6.82 -5.33
N ILE A 58 -22.16 7.08 -6.56
CA ILE A 58 -20.74 7.13 -6.92
C ILE A 58 -20.21 8.53 -6.62
N ILE A 59 -19.16 8.63 -5.80
CA ILE A 59 -18.51 9.88 -5.41
C ILE A 59 -17.12 9.91 -6.04
N SER A 60 -16.85 10.90 -6.89
CA SER A 60 -15.49 11.15 -7.39
C SER A 60 -14.94 12.42 -6.75
N VAL A 61 -13.71 12.35 -6.24
CA VAL A 61 -13.06 13.44 -5.50
C VAL A 61 -11.75 13.82 -6.18
N LYS A 62 -11.55 15.13 -6.37
CA LYS A 62 -10.24 15.74 -6.67
C LYS A 62 -9.92 16.80 -5.62
N MET A 63 -8.66 16.91 -5.23
CA MET A 63 -8.20 17.87 -4.23
C MET A 63 -6.90 18.52 -4.69
N GLY A 64 -6.69 19.79 -4.36
CA GLY A 64 -5.47 20.50 -4.76
C GLY A 64 -5.55 22.00 -4.55
N PHE A 65 -4.86 22.75 -5.41
CA PHE A 65 -4.74 24.21 -5.29
C PHE A 65 -5.02 24.88 -6.63
N GLY A 66 -5.85 25.93 -6.64
CA GLY A 66 -6.18 26.64 -7.89
C GLY A 66 -6.76 25.69 -8.94
N ASP A 67 -6.06 25.54 -10.06
CA ASP A 67 -6.41 24.64 -11.15
C ASP A 67 -5.64 23.30 -11.12
N ASP A 68 -4.65 23.18 -10.24
CA ASP A 68 -3.85 21.96 -10.03
C ASP A 68 -4.58 21.01 -9.07
N LEU A 69 -5.64 20.37 -9.58
CA LEU A 69 -6.42 19.37 -8.85
C LEU A 69 -5.92 17.96 -9.15
N VAL A 70 -5.60 17.22 -8.09
CA VAL A 70 -5.18 15.82 -8.18
C VAL A 70 -6.40 14.91 -7.93
N PRO A 71 -6.68 13.94 -8.82
CA PRO A 71 -7.68 12.91 -8.56
C PRO A 71 -7.32 12.11 -7.30
N LYS A 72 -8.26 11.99 -6.36
CA LYS A 72 -8.05 11.22 -5.12
C LYS A 72 -8.74 9.87 -5.12
N GLY A 73 -9.70 9.64 -6.00
CA GLY A 73 -10.31 8.34 -6.24
C GLY A 73 -11.81 8.40 -6.52
N ILE A 74 -12.38 7.23 -6.79
CA ILE A 74 -13.81 7.01 -6.98
C ILE A 74 -14.31 6.08 -5.88
N PHE A 75 -15.32 6.53 -5.16
CA PHE A 75 -15.88 5.88 -3.98
C PHE A 75 -17.35 5.60 -4.20
N THR A 76 -17.89 4.63 -3.46
CA THR A 76 -19.31 4.36 -3.38
C THR A 76 -19.79 4.72 -1.99
N ALA A 77 -20.81 5.59 -1.89
CA ALA A 77 -21.42 5.98 -0.62
C ALA A 77 -22.00 4.74 0.10
N ASP A 78 -21.48 4.43 1.28
CA ASP A 78 -21.89 3.27 2.08
C ASP A 78 -22.83 3.67 3.21
N LYS A 79 -22.57 4.80 3.87
CA LYS A 79 -23.32 5.31 5.01
C LYS A 79 -23.57 6.80 4.84
N VAL A 80 -24.80 7.20 5.12
CA VAL A 80 -25.21 8.60 5.20
C VAL A 80 -25.90 8.78 6.54
N ASN A 81 -25.29 9.57 7.41
CA ASN A 81 -25.84 9.93 8.71
C ASN A 81 -26.34 11.37 8.65
N VAL A 82 -27.56 11.60 9.13
CA VAL A 82 -28.16 12.92 9.23
C VAL A 82 -28.46 13.17 10.70
N ASP A 83 -27.75 14.11 11.29
CA ASP A 83 -27.98 14.59 12.64
C ASP A 83 -29.02 15.71 12.57
N CYS A 84 -30.10 15.60 13.35
CA CYS A 84 -31.18 16.57 13.31
C CYS A 84 -30.90 17.81 14.17
N LEU A 85 -30.18 17.70 15.29
CA LEU A 85 -29.88 18.84 16.18
C LEU A 85 -28.55 18.57 16.93
N PRO A 86 -27.50 19.39 16.72
CA PRO A 86 -27.34 20.37 15.65
C PRO A 86 -27.37 19.69 14.26
N TYR A 87 -27.89 20.40 13.25
CA TYR A 87 -28.04 19.83 11.91
C TYR A 87 -26.70 19.55 11.22
N LYS A 88 -26.44 18.30 10.86
CA LYS A 88 -25.23 17.87 10.14
C LYS A 88 -25.53 16.69 9.24
N MET A 89 -24.88 16.61 8.09
CA MET A 89 -24.88 15.41 7.25
C MET A 89 -23.45 14.89 7.13
N SER A 90 -23.27 13.60 7.41
CA SER A 90 -21.99 12.89 7.25
C SER A 90 -22.16 11.77 6.22
N ILE A 91 -21.37 11.83 5.15
CA ILE A 91 -21.38 10.84 4.06
C ILE A 91 -20.05 10.11 4.10
N SER A 92 -20.08 8.80 4.33
CA SER A 92 -18.92 7.92 4.23
C SER A 92 -19.03 7.05 2.98
N GLY A 93 -17.88 6.69 2.41
CA GLY A 93 -17.80 5.81 1.26
C GLY A 93 -16.50 5.02 1.24
N LYS A 94 -16.53 3.91 0.51
CA LYS A 94 -15.37 3.03 0.27
C LYS A 94 -15.09 2.92 -1.23
N ALA A 95 -13.87 2.55 -1.60
CA ALA A 95 -13.50 2.27 -2.98
C ALA A 95 -14.54 1.36 -3.67
N ALA A 96 -15.00 1.79 -4.85
CA ALA A 96 -16.15 1.18 -5.54
C ALA A 96 -15.92 -0.31 -5.91
N ASP A 97 -14.67 -0.67 -6.19
CA ASP A 97 -14.32 -1.95 -6.80
C ASP A 97 -14.33 -3.15 -5.84
N LEU A 98 -14.34 -2.90 -4.52
CA LEU A 98 -14.39 -3.97 -3.49
C LEU A 98 -15.82 -4.44 -3.17
N ARG A 99 -16.82 -4.03 -3.94
CA ARG A 99 -18.23 -4.39 -3.71
C ARG A 99 -18.73 -5.59 -4.52
N SER A 100 -17.94 -6.14 -5.45
CA SER A 100 -18.41 -7.27 -6.26
C SER A 100 -18.78 -8.46 -5.36
N GLY A 101 -19.97 -9.05 -5.59
CA GLY A 101 -20.47 -10.16 -4.77
C GLY A 101 -19.51 -11.34 -4.78
N LYS A 102 -18.94 -11.65 -5.95
CA LYS A 102 -17.98 -12.73 -6.16
C LYS A 102 -16.66 -12.59 -5.40
N LEU A 103 -16.23 -11.35 -5.08
CA LEU A 103 -15.03 -11.15 -4.27
C LEU A 103 -15.25 -11.51 -2.78
N LYS A 104 -16.50 -11.37 -2.32
CA LYS A 104 -16.89 -11.59 -0.92
C LYS A 104 -17.49 -12.96 -0.68
N GLU A 105 -17.99 -13.61 -1.72
CA GLU A 105 -18.51 -14.96 -1.70
C GLU A 105 -17.41 -15.95 -1.31
N ARG A 106 -17.73 -16.87 -0.38
CA ARG A 106 -16.86 -17.97 0.01
C ARG A 106 -16.91 -19.02 -1.09
N GLN A 107 -15.75 -19.53 -1.48
CA GLN A 107 -15.63 -20.49 -2.56
C GLN A 107 -14.73 -21.65 -2.13
N GLU A 108 -14.95 -22.79 -2.78
CA GLU A 108 -14.15 -24.00 -2.65
C GLU A 108 -13.64 -24.40 -4.03
N ARG A 109 -12.32 -24.40 -4.21
CA ARG A 109 -11.65 -24.80 -5.45
C ARG A 109 -10.17 -25.07 -5.23
N SER A 110 -9.56 -25.76 -6.18
CA SER A 110 -8.12 -26.02 -6.21
C SER A 110 -7.53 -25.75 -7.58
N TRP A 111 -6.23 -25.52 -7.58
CA TRP A 111 -5.39 -25.36 -8.75
C TRP A 111 -4.22 -26.31 -8.64
N ASP A 112 -3.95 -27.03 -9.73
CA ASP A 112 -2.83 -27.95 -9.88
C ASP A 112 -1.82 -27.33 -10.85
N LYS A 113 -0.52 -27.37 -10.51
CA LYS A 113 0.59 -26.89 -11.37
C LYS A 113 0.29 -25.56 -12.06
N SER A 114 -0.09 -24.57 -11.25
CA SER A 114 -0.62 -23.30 -11.74
C SER A 114 0.26 -22.15 -11.28
N LYS A 115 0.55 -21.22 -12.19
CA LYS A 115 1.28 -19.99 -11.87
C LYS A 115 0.40 -19.03 -11.08
N LEU A 116 1.01 -18.28 -10.16
CA LEU A 116 0.32 -17.25 -9.39
C LEU A 116 -0.36 -16.23 -10.31
N GLY A 117 0.29 -15.82 -11.40
CA GLY A 117 -0.29 -14.90 -12.38
C GLY A 117 -1.59 -15.41 -13.02
N ASP A 118 -1.67 -16.71 -13.31
CA ASP A 118 -2.86 -17.34 -13.91
C ASP A 118 -4.02 -17.37 -12.92
N ILE A 119 -3.73 -17.73 -11.66
CA ILE A 119 -4.72 -17.77 -10.58
C ILE A 119 -5.29 -16.37 -10.34
N LEU A 120 -4.42 -15.36 -10.26
CA LEU A 120 -4.81 -13.95 -10.09
C LEU A 120 -5.66 -13.45 -11.27
N SER A 121 -5.27 -13.80 -12.50
CA SER A 121 -5.98 -13.42 -13.73
C SER A 121 -7.37 -14.05 -13.82
N GLN A 122 -7.50 -15.31 -13.39
CA GLN A 122 -8.79 -15.99 -13.29
C GLN A 122 -9.72 -15.26 -12.31
N ILE A 123 -9.25 -14.98 -11.09
CA ILE A 123 -10.05 -14.32 -10.05
C ILE A 123 -10.45 -12.90 -10.46
N ALA A 124 -9.53 -12.15 -11.08
CA ALA A 124 -9.79 -10.81 -11.60
C ALA A 124 -10.90 -10.84 -12.64
N SER A 125 -10.80 -11.73 -13.63
CA SER A 125 -11.77 -11.88 -14.72
C SER A 125 -13.16 -12.27 -14.23
N GLU A 126 -13.24 -13.22 -13.29
CA GLU A 126 -14.50 -13.63 -12.66
C GLU A 126 -15.23 -12.46 -11.99
N SER A 127 -14.46 -11.51 -11.46
CA SER A 127 -14.92 -10.32 -10.74
C SER A 127 -15.09 -9.09 -11.62
N GLY A 128 -14.83 -9.19 -12.94
CA GLY A 128 -14.93 -8.09 -13.89
C GLY A 128 -13.82 -7.03 -13.75
N LEU A 129 -12.67 -7.43 -13.22
CA LEU A 129 -11.47 -6.60 -13.00
C LEU A 129 -10.39 -6.98 -14.01
N ALA A 130 -9.56 -6.01 -14.39
CA ALA A 130 -8.34 -6.30 -15.17
C ALA A 130 -7.18 -6.63 -14.21
N PRO A 131 -6.42 -7.71 -14.44
CA PRO A 131 -5.24 -8.02 -13.62
C PRO A 131 -4.09 -7.06 -13.92
N ALA A 132 -3.38 -6.65 -12.87
CA ALA A 132 -2.13 -5.89 -12.92
C ALA A 132 -1.18 -6.52 -11.91
N VAL A 133 -0.34 -7.44 -12.38
CA VAL A 133 0.50 -8.30 -11.54
C VAL A 133 1.97 -8.05 -11.88
N ASP A 134 2.82 -7.96 -10.86
CA ASP A 134 4.27 -7.91 -11.02
C ASP A 134 4.79 -9.25 -11.60
N ASP A 135 5.57 -9.19 -12.68
CA ASP A 135 6.01 -10.37 -13.44
C ASP A 135 6.78 -11.38 -12.57
N ASP A 136 7.64 -10.92 -11.65
CA ASP A 136 8.41 -11.79 -10.77
C ASP A 136 7.50 -12.58 -9.81
N LEU A 137 6.40 -11.97 -9.35
CA LEU A 137 5.39 -12.66 -8.55
C LEU A 137 4.53 -13.58 -9.41
N ALA A 138 4.18 -13.16 -10.63
CA ALA A 138 3.33 -13.92 -11.53
C ALA A 138 3.94 -15.28 -11.90
N ASP A 139 5.26 -15.36 -12.01
CA ASP A 139 6.00 -16.55 -12.43
C ASP A 139 6.11 -17.67 -11.38
N PHE A 140 5.77 -17.41 -10.12
CA PHE A 140 5.79 -18.46 -9.10
C PHE A 140 4.75 -19.54 -9.38
N GLU A 141 5.19 -20.79 -9.56
CA GLU A 141 4.33 -21.94 -9.80
C GLU A 141 4.01 -22.69 -8.50
N TYR A 142 2.73 -22.96 -8.27
CA TYR A 142 2.26 -23.84 -7.21
C TYR A 142 2.07 -25.26 -7.75
N ASP A 143 2.69 -26.25 -7.11
CA ASP A 143 2.40 -27.67 -7.37
C ASP A 143 0.91 -27.98 -7.15
N TRP A 144 0.39 -27.50 -6.02
CA TRP A 144 -1.01 -27.58 -5.65
C TRP A 144 -1.37 -26.43 -4.71
N LEU A 145 -2.52 -25.80 -4.94
CA LEU A 145 -3.05 -24.74 -4.09
C LEU A 145 -4.57 -24.83 -4.01
N ALA A 146 -5.13 -24.69 -2.81
CA ALA A 146 -6.57 -24.68 -2.61
C ALA A 146 -7.07 -23.39 -1.95
N GLN A 147 -8.26 -22.98 -2.36
CA GLN A 147 -9.14 -22.05 -1.68
C GLN A 147 -10.23 -22.91 -1.02
N GLN A 148 -10.20 -23.02 0.31
CA GLN A 148 -11.11 -23.87 1.08
C GLN A 148 -12.02 -23.00 1.93
N ASP A 149 -13.30 -22.96 1.56
CA ASP A 149 -14.33 -22.15 2.20
C ASP A 149 -13.80 -20.74 2.53
N GLU A 150 -13.19 -20.10 1.53
CA GLU A 150 -12.48 -18.84 1.69
C GLU A 150 -13.02 -17.86 0.65
N SER A 151 -13.21 -16.59 1.02
CA SER A 151 -13.58 -15.58 0.03
C SER A 151 -12.39 -15.20 -0.83
N ASN A 152 -12.63 -14.79 -2.08
CA ASN A 152 -11.54 -14.38 -2.97
C ASN A 152 -10.68 -13.27 -2.34
N ILE A 153 -11.26 -12.32 -1.59
CA ILE A 153 -10.49 -11.30 -0.85
C ILE A 153 -9.56 -11.92 0.20
N ASN A 154 -10.04 -12.88 0.98
CA ASN A 154 -9.21 -13.52 2.00
C ASN A 154 -8.13 -14.40 1.37
N PHE A 155 -8.47 -15.11 0.29
CA PHE A 155 -7.53 -15.92 -0.47
C PHE A 155 -6.40 -15.08 -1.07
N LEU A 156 -6.75 -13.99 -1.75
CA LEU A 156 -5.78 -13.03 -2.28
C LEU A 156 -4.93 -12.40 -1.18
N ARG A 157 -5.51 -12.16 0.02
CA ARG A 157 -4.74 -11.71 1.19
C ARG A 157 -3.72 -12.74 1.64
N ARG A 158 -4.13 -14.00 1.77
CA ARG A 158 -3.23 -15.08 2.15
C ARG A 158 -2.08 -15.22 1.15
N LEU A 159 -2.34 -15.07 -0.14
CA LEU A 159 -1.29 -15.09 -1.17
C LEU A 159 -0.37 -13.88 -1.08
N ALA A 160 -0.90 -12.68 -0.88
CA ALA A 160 -0.10 -11.48 -0.69
C ALA A 160 0.83 -11.62 0.53
N GLU A 161 0.33 -12.13 1.66
CA GLU A 161 1.15 -12.36 2.86
C GLU A 161 2.27 -13.38 2.62
N ARG A 162 2.00 -14.47 1.90
CA ARG A 162 3.01 -15.51 1.57
C ARG A 162 4.10 -15.02 0.64
N HIS A 163 3.81 -14.07 -0.23
CA HIS A 163 4.74 -13.59 -1.27
C HIS A 163 5.35 -12.22 -0.98
N ASN A 164 5.13 -11.64 0.21
CA ASN A 164 5.43 -10.24 0.48
C ASN A 164 4.80 -9.29 -0.58
N GLY A 165 3.61 -9.67 -1.02
CA GLY A 165 2.82 -8.96 -2.01
C GLY A 165 1.93 -7.89 -1.38
N LEU A 166 1.53 -6.94 -2.22
CA LEU A 166 0.50 -5.96 -2.01
C LEU A 166 -0.67 -6.34 -2.89
N PHE A 167 -1.81 -6.66 -2.29
CA PHE A 167 -3.07 -6.81 -3.01
C PHE A 167 -3.92 -5.56 -2.79
N ALA A 168 -4.37 -4.95 -3.88
CA ALA A 168 -5.32 -3.85 -3.87
C ALA A 168 -6.29 -3.96 -5.05
N VAL A 169 -7.48 -3.36 -4.91
CA VAL A 169 -8.40 -3.20 -6.04
C VAL A 169 -8.66 -1.71 -6.22
N LYS A 170 -8.19 -1.17 -7.34
CA LYS A 170 -8.29 0.26 -7.67
C LYS A 170 -8.55 0.42 -9.16
N GLN A 171 -9.39 1.40 -9.53
CA GLN A 171 -9.70 1.73 -10.93
C GLN A 171 -10.13 0.51 -11.79
N ARG A 172 -10.95 -0.38 -11.23
CA ARG A 172 -11.37 -1.65 -11.86
C ARG A 172 -10.23 -2.59 -12.22
N ARG A 173 -9.08 -2.45 -11.57
CA ARG A 173 -7.93 -3.36 -11.67
C ARG A 173 -7.71 -4.09 -10.36
N LEU A 174 -7.35 -5.36 -10.47
CA LEU A 174 -6.78 -6.15 -9.38
C LEU A 174 -5.27 -5.97 -9.45
N ILE A 175 -4.71 -5.28 -8.47
CA ILE A 175 -3.28 -4.96 -8.38
C ILE A 175 -2.64 -5.97 -7.43
N PHE A 176 -1.58 -6.64 -7.89
CA PHE A 176 -0.79 -7.57 -7.10
C PHE A 176 0.71 -7.33 -7.34
N THR A 177 1.35 -6.57 -6.47
CA THR A 177 2.75 -6.11 -6.63
C THR A 177 3.59 -6.44 -5.41
N ARG A 178 4.88 -6.14 -5.42
CA ARG A 178 5.73 -6.32 -4.22
C ARG A 178 5.48 -5.21 -3.21
N LEU A 179 5.15 -5.60 -1.99
CA LEU A 179 4.89 -4.69 -0.88
C LEU A 179 6.15 -3.91 -0.49
N GLY A 180 6.05 -2.59 -0.37
CA GLY A 180 7.16 -1.75 0.04
C GLY A 180 8.26 -1.55 -1.02
N SER A 181 8.00 -1.88 -2.29
CA SER A 181 8.99 -1.74 -3.37
C SER A 181 9.10 -0.31 -3.91
N GLY A 182 8.06 0.53 -3.76
CA GLY A 182 7.98 1.83 -4.41
C GLY A 182 7.83 1.73 -5.94
N LEU A 183 7.44 0.56 -6.44
CA LEU A 183 7.22 0.27 -7.85
C LEU A 183 5.73 0.06 -8.12
N SER A 184 5.33 0.37 -9.35
CA SER A 184 4.03 0.05 -9.93
C SER A 184 3.94 -1.43 -10.32
N ALA A 185 2.77 -1.87 -10.80
CA ALA A 185 2.59 -3.25 -11.26
C ALA A 185 3.44 -3.59 -12.48
N SER A 186 3.72 -2.61 -13.35
CA SER A 186 4.65 -2.76 -14.47
C SER A 186 6.13 -2.72 -14.07
N GLY A 187 6.43 -2.61 -12.76
CA GLY A 187 7.79 -2.47 -12.24
C GLY A 187 8.38 -1.07 -12.43
N ALA A 188 7.62 -0.12 -12.97
CA ALA A 188 8.07 1.26 -13.11
C ALA A 188 8.09 1.98 -11.74
N PRO A 189 9.10 2.81 -11.42
CA PRO A 189 9.15 3.56 -10.17
C PRO A 189 7.97 4.52 -10.04
N LEU A 190 7.28 4.51 -8.89
CA LEU A 190 6.18 5.46 -8.61
C LEU A 190 6.69 6.89 -8.43
N GLY A 191 7.95 7.00 -8.01
CA GLY A 191 8.58 8.25 -7.67
C GLY A 191 9.04 8.29 -6.23
N SER A 192 9.38 9.47 -5.73
CA SER A 192 9.65 9.68 -4.31
C SER A 192 9.29 11.08 -3.87
N ILE A 193 9.09 11.23 -2.56
CA ILE A 193 8.84 12.51 -1.91
C ILE A 193 9.98 12.79 -0.93
N ILE A 194 10.62 13.95 -1.08
CA ILE A 194 11.59 14.47 -0.12
C ILE A 194 10.92 15.63 0.62
N LEU A 195 10.71 15.47 1.92
CA LEU A 195 10.14 16.49 2.78
C LEU A 195 11.24 17.32 3.44
N THR A 196 11.11 18.63 3.31
CA THR A 196 11.92 19.64 4.01
C THR A 196 11.10 20.30 5.12
N PRO A 197 11.74 20.96 6.11
CA PRO A 197 11.04 21.57 7.25
C PRO A 197 9.89 22.51 6.86
N GLU A 198 10.01 23.24 5.76
CA GLU A 198 9.00 24.21 5.29
C GLU A 198 7.66 23.57 4.93
N LYS A 199 7.66 22.30 4.50
CA LYS A 199 6.44 21.57 4.12
C LYS A 199 5.81 20.83 5.30
N ILE A 200 6.54 20.69 6.41
CA ILE A 200 6.12 19.90 7.56
C ILE A 200 5.37 20.79 8.53
N LYS A 201 4.19 20.33 8.97
CA LYS A 201 3.47 20.99 10.06
C LYS A 201 4.23 20.84 11.37
N VAL A 202 4.55 21.96 12.00
CA VAL A 202 5.31 22.02 13.26
C VAL A 202 4.67 21.13 14.32
N GLY A 203 5.47 20.29 14.98
CA GLY A 203 5.03 19.36 16.03
C GLY A 203 4.33 18.09 15.54
N SER A 204 4.16 17.90 14.22
CA SER A 204 3.48 16.72 13.67
C SER A 204 4.42 15.55 13.36
N LEU A 205 5.70 15.82 13.04
CA LEU A 205 6.65 14.78 12.68
C LEU A 205 7.07 13.97 13.92
N LYS A 206 6.86 12.66 13.83
CA LYS A 206 7.33 11.67 14.80
C LYS A 206 7.96 10.51 14.05
N VAL A 207 9.16 10.13 14.47
CA VAL A 207 9.87 8.96 13.99
C VAL A 207 10.08 8.04 15.18
N GLU A 208 9.67 6.79 15.03
CA GLU A 208 9.88 5.74 16.01
C GLU A 208 10.91 4.77 15.43
N ILE A 209 11.98 4.56 16.18
CA ILE A 209 13.01 3.56 15.88
C ILE A 209 12.82 2.50 16.95
N ASN A 210 12.45 1.31 16.51
CA ASN A 210 12.01 0.23 17.37
C ASN A 210 13.10 -0.85 17.41
N ASP A 211 13.62 -1.09 18.62
CA ASP A 211 14.60 -2.15 18.90
C ASP A 211 13.93 -3.38 19.55
N ARG A 212 12.67 -3.65 19.17
CA ARG A 212 11.99 -4.89 19.56
C ARG A 212 12.81 -6.09 19.12
N THR A 213 12.63 -7.21 19.82
CA THR A 213 13.35 -8.47 19.64
C THR A 213 13.66 -8.74 18.18
N LYS A 214 14.91 -8.46 17.80
CA LYS A 214 15.44 -8.73 16.48
C LYS A 214 15.50 -10.23 16.30
N TYR A 215 14.99 -10.71 15.18
CA TYR A 215 15.04 -12.12 14.85
C TYR A 215 16.20 -12.37 13.91
N SER A 216 17.10 -13.32 14.21
CA SER A 216 18.15 -13.72 13.27
C SER A 216 17.57 -14.38 12.05
N LYS A 217 16.57 -15.25 12.27
CA LYS A 217 15.98 -16.08 11.25
C LYS A 217 14.48 -16.20 11.42
N VAL A 218 13.80 -16.38 10.30
CA VAL A 218 12.43 -16.90 10.23
C VAL A 218 12.49 -18.34 9.78
N VAL A 219 11.78 -19.22 10.50
CA VAL A 219 11.65 -20.63 10.16
C VAL A 219 10.24 -20.91 9.70
N ALA A 220 10.11 -21.41 8.47
CA ALA A 220 8.90 -22.00 7.93
C ALA A 220 9.02 -23.53 7.94
N TYR A 221 7.88 -24.20 7.75
CA TYR A 221 7.80 -25.65 7.76
C TYR A 221 7.00 -26.15 6.59
N TYR A 222 7.46 -27.21 5.95
CA TYR A 222 6.62 -28.01 5.06
C TYR A 222 6.59 -29.46 5.54
N GLN A 223 5.55 -30.18 5.13
CA GLN A 223 5.44 -31.61 5.39
C GLN A 223 5.92 -32.37 4.16
N ASP A 224 7.01 -33.12 4.30
CA ASP A 224 7.48 -34.03 3.27
C ASP A 224 6.61 -35.29 3.33
N SER A 225 5.72 -35.45 2.35
CA SER A 225 4.79 -36.59 2.28
C SER A 225 5.51 -37.92 2.03
N ASP A 226 6.67 -37.89 1.37
CA ASP A 226 7.41 -39.10 1.02
C ASP A 226 8.19 -39.64 2.23
N LYS A 227 8.70 -38.73 3.08
CA LYS A 227 9.42 -39.07 4.30
C LYS A 227 8.54 -39.11 5.56
N ALA A 228 7.31 -38.60 5.48
CA ALA A 228 6.42 -38.36 6.63
C ALA A 228 7.09 -37.52 7.73
N GLU A 229 7.91 -36.56 7.34
CA GLU A 229 8.70 -35.71 8.24
C GLU A 229 8.41 -34.23 8.01
N ARG A 230 8.44 -33.46 9.11
CA ARG A 230 8.39 -32.00 9.07
C ARG A 230 9.79 -31.46 8.81
N VAL A 231 9.95 -30.73 7.71
CA VAL A 231 11.24 -30.14 7.35
C VAL A 231 11.19 -28.64 7.59
N GLU A 232 12.21 -28.12 8.29
CA GLU A 232 12.38 -26.69 8.58
C GLU A 232 13.11 -25.99 7.42
N ILE A 233 12.66 -24.79 7.05
CA ILE A 233 13.32 -23.91 6.08
C ILE A 233 13.56 -22.57 6.74
N ASP A 234 14.82 -22.13 6.70
CA ASP A 234 15.28 -20.88 7.30
C ASP A 234 15.38 -19.77 6.25
N ALA A 235 14.94 -18.57 6.61
CA ALA A 235 15.26 -17.33 5.91
C ALA A 235 15.93 -16.34 6.87
N ASP A 236 17.01 -15.70 6.41
CA ASP A 236 17.73 -14.71 7.21
C ASP A 236 16.90 -13.43 7.38
N ALA A 237 16.79 -12.95 8.62
CA ALA A 237 16.04 -11.75 9.00
C ALA A 237 16.99 -10.60 9.38
N ASP A 238 17.45 -10.47 10.62
CA ASP A 238 18.44 -9.45 11.03
C ASP A 238 19.73 -10.13 11.51
N ALA A 239 20.89 -9.74 10.98
CA ALA A 239 22.17 -10.33 11.38
C ALA A 239 22.48 -10.12 12.87
N ASP A 240 21.91 -9.06 13.47
CA ASP A 240 22.09 -8.71 14.88
C ASP A 240 21.00 -9.32 15.79
N GLY A 241 20.19 -10.25 15.28
CA GLY A 241 19.08 -10.85 16.02
C GLY A 241 19.45 -12.12 16.81
N ASP A 242 19.04 -12.19 18.07
CA ASP A 242 19.33 -13.35 18.95
C ASP A 242 18.20 -14.40 18.98
N SER A 243 17.05 -14.09 18.37
CA SER A 243 15.85 -14.95 18.43
C SER A 243 15.46 -15.53 17.08
N VAL A 244 14.78 -16.67 17.08
CA VAL A 244 14.23 -17.29 15.86
C VAL A 244 12.71 -17.15 15.85
N TYR A 245 12.15 -16.60 14.77
CA TYR A 245 10.70 -16.52 14.59
C TYR A 245 10.20 -17.76 13.85
N ARG A 246 9.30 -18.53 14.45
CA ARG A 246 8.76 -19.76 13.85
C ARG A 246 7.35 -19.49 13.32
N LEU A 247 7.13 -19.69 12.03
CA LEU A 247 5.80 -19.60 11.41
C LEU A 247 4.93 -20.76 11.91
N PRO A 248 3.70 -20.49 12.38
CA PRO A 248 2.88 -21.52 13.01
C PRO A 248 2.29 -22.53 12.01
N GLU A 249 2.07 -22.10 10.77
CA GLU A 249 1.39 -22.87 9.73
C GLU A 249 2.38 -23.70 8.90
N PRO A 250 2.01 -24.95 8.53
CA PRO A 250 2.75 -25.71 7.53
C PRO A 250 2.39 -25.26 6.10
N TYR A 251 3.36 -25.36 5.20
CA TYR A 251 3.23 -25.07 3.77
C TYR A 251 3.24 -26.35 2.94
N ALA A 252 2.75 -26.26 1.71
CA ALA A 252 2.58 -27.43 0.84
C ALA A 252 3.91 -27.83 0.16
N SER A 253 4.80 -26.87 -0.10
CA SER A 253 6.06 -27.13 -0.78
C SER A 253 7.24 -26.40 -0.12
N PRO A 254 8.49 -26.87 -0.34
CA PRO A 254 9.68 -26.17 0.11
C PRO A 254 9.77 -24.74 -0.42
N ALA A 255 9.42 -24.53 -1.69
CA ALA A 255 9.46 -23.23 -2.34
C ALA A 255 8.43 -22.25 -1.73
N GLU A 256 7.24 -22.73 -1.38
CA GLU A 256 6.24 -21.91 -0.71
C GLU A 256 6.66 -21.52 0.71
N ALA A 257 7.22 -22.46 1.47
CA ALA A 257 7.76 -22.21 2.81
C ALA A 257 8.90 -21.18 2.78
N ASP A 258 9.84 -21.29 1.82
CA ASP A 258 10.92 -20.32 1.63
C ASP A 258 10.37 -18.90 1.34
N LYS A 259 9.42 -18.78 0.41
CA LYS A 259 8.77 -17.49 0.11
C LYS A 259 8.08 -16.89 1.32
N ALA A 260 7.34 -17.68 2.09
CA ALA A 260 6.66 -17.22 3.29
C ALA A 260 7.64 -16.79 4.40
N ALA A 261 8.75 -17.53 4.58
CA ALA A 261 9.79 -17.17 5.53
C ALA A 261 10.46 -15.84 5.14
N GLN A 262 10.84 -15.68 3.87
CA GLN A 262 11.39 -14.43 3.33
C GLN A 262 10.40 -13.27 3.46
N ALA A 263 9.12 -13.51 3.21
CA ALA A 263 8.09 -12.49 3.33
C ALA A 263 7.94 -11.99 4.77
N LYS A 264 7.96 -12.91 5.73
CA LYS A 264 7.90 -12.57 7.15
C LYS A 264 9.17 -11.84 7.61
N ALA A 265 10.34 -12.24 7.12
CA ALA A 265 11.60 -11.55 7.41
C ALA A 265 11.57 -10.08 6.94
N LYS A 266 11.05 -9.83 5.72
CA LYS A 266 10.84 -8.47 5.20
C LYS A 266 9.81 -7.69 6.02
N GLU A 267 8.71 -8.33 6.43
CA GLU A 267 7.69 -7.69 7.27
C GLU A 267 8.28 -7.22 8.62
N LEU A 268 9.09 -8.08 9.26
CA LEU A 268 9.77 -7.76 10.52
C LEU A 268 10.72 -6.58 10.36
N ARG A 269 11.55 -6.57 9.30
CA ARG A 269 12.46 -5.45 8.99
C ARG A 269 11.71 -4.13 8.78
N ARG A 270 10.60 -4.13 8.04
CA ARG A 270 9.76 -2.91 7.88
C ARG A 270 9.16 -2.44 9.21
N GLY A 271 9.02 -3.33 10.19
CA GLY A 271 8.49 -3.05 11.53
C GLY A 271 9.47 -2.40 12.49
N GLU A 272 10.77 -2.34 12.16
CA GLU A 272 11.83 -1.74 12.97
C GLU A 272 11.78 -0.21 12.99
N GLY A 273 11.09 0.41 12.03
CA GLY A 273 10.94 1.86 11.99
C GLY A 273 9.56 2.28 11.51
N SER A 274 9.02 3.32 12.15
CA SER A 274 7.79 3.96 11.70
C SER A 274 7.91 5.48 11.70
N VAL A 275 7.15 6.12 10.82
CA VAL A 275 7.09 7.57 10.73
C VAL A 275 5.65 8.03 10.63
N SER A 276 5.33 9.14 11.29
CA SER A 276 4.09 9.88 11.08
C SER A 276 4.41 11.36 10.90
N VAL A 277 3.85 12.00 9.88
CA VAL A 277 4.07 13.41 9.60
C VAL A 277 2.83 14.03 8.98
N THR A 278 2.54 15.29 9.31
CA THR A 278 1.51 16.06 8.59
C THR A 278 2.19 17.06 7.68
N VAL A 279 1.87 16.99 6.39
CA VAL A 279 2.39 17.87 5.34
C VAL A 279 1.34 18.94 5.03
N ILE A 280 1.80 20.18 4.92
CA ILE A 280 0.95 21.32 4.55
C ILE A 280 0.93 21.39 3.02
N GLY A 281 -0.26 21.24 2.44
CA GLY A 281 -0.51 21.58 1.06
C GLY A 281 0.23 20.78 -0.01
N ASP A 282 0.00 19.46 -0.06
CA ASP A 282 0.48 18.61 -1.14
C ASP A 282 -0.48 17.45 -1.43
N ALA A 283 -1.41 17.64 -2.36
CA ALA A 283 -2.44 16.64 -2.67
C ALA A 283 -1.92 15.39 -3.39
N GLY A 284 -0.70 15.45 -3.95
CA GLY A 284 -0.08 14.37 -4.72
C GLY A 284 0.69 13.35 -3.88
N ILE A 285 0.51 13.38 -2.55
CA ILE A 285 1.02 12.35 -1.66
C ILE A 285 0.00 11.22 -1.57
N ASP A 286 0.46 10.02 -1.90
CA ASP A 286 -0.32 8.80 -1.99
C ASP A 286 0.42 7.63 -1.34
N ALA A 287 -0.33 6.57 -1.03
CA ALA A 287 0.21 5.36 -0.42
C ALA A 287 1.09 4.58 -1.41
N GLY A 288 2.10 3.85 -0.89
CA GLY A 288 3.10 3.13 -1.66
C GLY A 288 4.30 3.98 -2.12
N LEU A 289 4.22 5.32 -2.03
CA LEU A 289 5.33 6.19 -2.39
C LEU A 289 6.49 6.12 -1.37
N PRO A 290 7.74 6.05 -1.84
CA PRO A 290 8.92 6.32 -1.04
C PRO A 290 8.93 7.74 -0.45
N LEU A 291 9.24 7.84 0.83
CA LEU A 291 9.32 9.05 1.64
C LEU A 291 10.71 9.19 2.25
N LEU A 292 11.31 10.37 2.05
CA LEU A 292 12.60 10.78 2.59
C LEU A 292 12.47 12.15 3.26
N PHE A 293 13.40 12.44 4.16
CA PHE A 293 13.56 13.76 4.78
C PHE A 293 14.90 14.38 4.38
N ALA A 294 14.93 15.71 4.29
CA ALA A 294 16.13 16.50 4.09
C ALA A 294 16.10 17.74 4.98
N ASP A 295 17.24 18.04 5.61
CA ASP A 295 17.44 19.19 6.49
C ASP A 295 16.49 19.26 7.69
N VAL A 296 15.94 18.11 8.13
CA VAL A 296 15.02 18.05 9.27
C VAL A 296 15.76 17.70 10.55
N ARG A 297 16.48 16.57 10.53
CA ARG A 297 17.24 16.09 11.68
C ARG A 297 18.32 15.10 11.25
N PRO A 298 19.59 15.30 11.66
CA PRO A 298 20.64 14.30 11.49
C PRO A 298 20.20 12.92 12.02
N GLY A 299 20.43 11.88 11.23
CA GLY A 299 20.05 10.51 11.52
C GLY A 299 18.63 10.10 11.12
N VAL A 300 17.77 11.06 10.75
CA VAL A 300 16.48 10.81 10.07
C VAL A 300 16.57 11.18 8.59
N ASP A 301 17.35 12.21 8.27
CA ASP A 301 17.53 12.67 6.90
C ASP A 301 18.13 11.58 6.01
N GLY A 302 17.51 11.34 4.86
CA GLY A 302 17.90 10.30 3.89
C GLY A 302 17.47 8.88 4.25
N VAL A 303 16.87 8.61 5.42
CA VAL A 303 16.36 7.29 5.80
C VAL A 303 15.13 6.93 4.95
N PRO A 304 15.09 5.76 4.29
CA PRO A 304 14.02 5.41 3.37
C PRO A 304 12.79 4.84 4.10
N TYR A 305 11.67 5.54 3.99
CA TYR A 305 10.35 5.06 4.42
C TYR A 305 9.45 4.80 3.22
N ILE A 306 8.48 3.89 3.35
CA ILE A 306 7.38 3.73 2.40
C ILE A 306 6.09 4.20 3.06
N ILE A 307 5.31 5.01 2.35
CA ILE A 307 4.03 5.52 2.84
C ILE A 307 3.00 4.41 2.88
N LYS A 308 2.55 4.07 4.09
CA LYS A 308 1.50 3.09 4.32
C LYS A 308 0.11 3.70 4.19
N THR A 309 -0.08 4.93 4.70
CA THR A 309 -1.38 5.59 4.69
C THR A 309 -1.18 7.07 4.40
N ALA A 310 -1.93 7.60 3.43
CA ALA A 310 -1.98 9.02 3.10
C ALA A 310 -3.41 9.54 3.30
N LYS A 311 -3.61 10.33 4.34
CA LYS A 311 -4.91 10.93 4.67
C LYS A 311 -4.92 12.39 4.23
N THR A 312 -5.52 12.67 3.08
CA THR A 312 -5.70 14.02 2.55
C THR A 312 -6.97 14.62 3.13
N ALA A 313 -6.85 15.70 3.89
CA ALA A 313 -7.95 16.37 4.56
C ALA A 313 -8.06 17.83 4.12
N TYR A 314 -9.24 18.23 3.68
CA TYR A 314 -9.63 19.61 3.49
C TYR A 314 -10.57 20.01 4.62
N THR A 315 -10.27 21.12 5.29
CA THR A 315 -11.15 21.74 6.28
C THR A 315 -11.30 23.23 5.97
N LYS A 316 -12.48 23.78 6.25
CA LYS A 316 -12.77 25.20 5.99
C LYS A 316 -11.85 26.16 6.75
N THR A 317 -11.37 25.75 7.93
CA THR A 317 -10.52 26.54 8.81
C THR A 317 -9.02 26.22 8.67
N GLY A 318 -8.67 24.95 8.41
CA GLY A 318 -7.27 24.48 8.37
C GLY A 318 -6.68 24.35 6.96
N GLY A 319 -7.48 24.54 5.90
CA GLY A 319 -7.02 24.38 4.53
C GLY A 319 -6.81 22.92 4.15
N LEU A 320 -5.81 22.64 3.30
CA LEU A 320 -5.48 21.30 2.82
C LEU A 320 -4.23 20.77 3.52
N GLU A 321 -4.38 19.66 4.25
CA GLU A 321 -3.30 18.96 4.94
C GLU A 321 -3.28 17.50 4.53
N VAL A 322 -2.10 16.88 4.52
CA VAL A 322 -1.95 15.44 4.31
C VAL A 322 -1.24 14.82 5.50
N ALA A 323 -1.97 14.01 6.26
CA ALA A 323 -1.38 13.20 7.32
C ALA A 323 -0.88 11.88 6.73
N VAL A 324 0.41 11.65 6.88
CA VAL A 324 1.14 10.52 6.30
C VAL A 324 1.61 9.62 7.43
N SER A 325 1.42 8.32 7.27
CA SER A 325 2.12 7.31 8.08
C SER A 325 2.88 6.36 7.18
N GLY A 326 4.07 5.95 7.61
CA GLY A 326 4.95 5.09 6.83
C GLY A 326 5.74 4.12 7.70
N ARG A 327 6.33 3.12 7.04
CA ARG A 327 7.20 2.12 7.64
C ARG A 327 8.58 2.17 6.99
N LEU A 328 9.59 1.69 7.71
CA LEU A 328 10.94 1.58 7.17
C LEU A 328 10.93 0.70 5.92
N TYR A 329 11.71 1.07 4.90
CA TYR A 329 11.97 0.21 3.75
C TYR A 329 12.75 -1.04 4.21
N ASP A 330 12.54 -2.21 3.60
CA ASP A 330 13.20 -3.46 4.03
C ASP A 330 14.63 -3.65 3.47
N GLY A 331 15.07 -2.74 2.61
CA GLY A 331 16.39 -2.78 1.98
C GLY A 331 16.46 -3.59 0.68
N LYS A 332 15.45 -4.41 0.36
CA LYS A 332 15.54 -5.38 -0.75
C LYS A 332 14.40 -5.28 -1.76
N SER A 333 13.20 -4.90 -1.34
CA SER A 333 11.99 -5.01 -2.17
C SER A 333 11.99 -4.17 -3.45
N ALA A 334 12.76 -3.08 -3.51
CA ALA A 334 12.89 -2.23 -4.70
C ALA A 334 13.94 -2.72 -5.71
N THR A 335 14.82 -3.63 -5.30
CA THR A 335 16.00 -4.06 -6.09
C THR A 335 16.03 -5.55 -6.42
N GLU A 336 15.21 -6.36 -5.75
CA GLU A 336 15.08 -7.77 -6.10
C GLU A 336 14.48 -7.89 -7.51
N LYS A 337 15.22 -8.48 -8.45
CA LYS A 337 14.61 -9.34 -9.47
C LYS A 337 14.70 -10.75 -8.92
N SER A 338 13.68 -11.58 -9.15
CA SER A 338 13.73 -12.96 -8.66
C SER A 338 14.98 -13.64 -9.23
N ALA A 339 15.89 -14.06 -8.35
CA ALA A 339 17.03 -14.90 -8.74
C ALA A 339 16.46 -16.27 -9.10
N GLY A 340 16.19 -16.48 -10.39
CA GLY A 340 16.10 -17.82 -10.93
C GLY A 340 17.43 -18.54 -10.67
N THR A 341 17.34 -19.73 -10.10
CA THR A 341 18.41 -20.71 -9.82
C THR A 341 19.73 -20.43 -10.55
N GLU A 342 20.72 -19.85 -9.86
CA GLU A 342 22.10 -19.81 -10.35
C GLU A 342 22.69 -21.23 -10.27
N SER A 343 22.58 -21.97 -11.38
CA SER A 343 23.54 -23.00 -11.72
C SER A 343 24.72 -22.33 -12.43
N GLY A 344 25.93 -22.60 -11.96
CA GLY A 344 27.14 -21.84 -12.31
C GLY A 344 27.48 -21.82 -13.80
N GLY A 345 27.93 -20.66 -14.27
CA GLY A 345 28.47 -20.47 -15.61
C GLY A 345 29.08 -19.09 -15.80
N SER A 346 30.39 -18.99 -15.63
CA SER A 346 31.19 -17.80 -15.94
C SER A 346 31.10 -17.44 -17.43
N SER A 347 30.61 -16.24 -17.76
CA SER A 347 31.10 -15.48 -18.92
C SER A 347 30.74 -14.00 -18.79
N ALA A 348 31.72 -13.15 -19.10
CA ALA A 348 31.70 -11.71 -18.87
C ALA A 348 31.05 -10.91 -20.02
N THR A 349 30.81 -9.61 -19.73
CA THR A 349 30.56 -8.42 -20.59
C THR A 349 29.09 -7.92 -20.64
N PRO A 350 28.81 -6.59 -20.66
CA PRO A 350 29.30 -5.52 -19.79
C PRO A 350 28.16 -4.68 -19.11
N ASP A 351 28.47 -4.19 -17.91
CA ASP A 351 28.01 -2.94 -17.26
C ASP A 351 26.55 -2.47 -17.41
N ALA A 352 25.63 -3.15 -16.72
CA ALA A 352 24.43 -2.51 -16.18
C ALA A 352 24.82 -1.81 -14.87
N SER A 353 24.75 -0.47 -14.87
CA SER A 353 24.95 0.39 -13.70
C SER A 353 24.40 -0.25 -12.42
N LYS A 354 25.29 -0.74 -11.54
CA LYS A 354 24.93 -1.09 -10.17
C LYS A 354 24.43 0.19 -9.50
N THR A 355 23.11 0.34 -9.39
CA THR A 355 22.47 1.36 -8.57
C THR A 355 22.77 1.07 -7.10
N THR A 356 23.95 1.47 -6.64
CA THR A 356 24.37 1.33 -5.25
C THR A 356 23.55 2.31 -4.41
N GLY A 357 22.69 1.76 -3.55
CA GLY A 357 21.96 2.56 -2.56
C GLY A 357 22.93 3.24 -1.58
N LYS A 358 22.50 4.34 -0.95
CA LYS A 358 23.30 5.08 0.04
C LYS A 358 22.67 4.94 1.42
N VAL A 359 23.48 4.54 2.40
CA VAL A 359 23.06 4.57 3.82
C VAL A 359 23.00 6.01 4.29
N ALA A 360 21.93 6.36 4.99
CA ALA A 360 21.71 7.68 5.52
C ALA A 360 22.80 8.08 6.54
N PRO A 361 23.40 9.29 6.45
CA PRO A 361 24.39 9.72 7.42
C PRO A 361 23.80 9.82 8.84
N ASN A 362 24.55 9.33 9.83
CA ASN A 362 24.19 9.35 11.25
C ASN A 362 22.89 8.58 11.60
N SER A 363 22.40 7.71 10.72
CA SER A 363 21.22 6.89 10.99
C SER A 363 21.50 5.81 12.02
N ALA A 364 20.43 5.26 12.60
CA ALA A 364 20.55 4.14 13.53
C ALA A 364 21.26 2.93 12.88
N PRO A 365 21.98 2.10 13.66
CA PRO A 365 22.52 0.83 13.18
C PRO A 365 21.44 -0.05 12.55
N GLY A 366 21.77 -0.78 11.48
CA GLY A 366 20.81 -1.60 10.75
C GLY A 366 19.92 -0.85 9.75
N THR A 367 20.01 0.49 9.66
CA THR A 367 19.23 1.26 8.68
C THR A 367 19.58 0.83 7.24
N PRO A 368 18.58 0.47 6.41
CA PRO A 368 18.84 0.02 5.05
C PRO A 368 19.31 1.15 4.14
N ALA A 369 20.10 0.79 3.14
CA ALA A 369 20.57 1.73 2.12
C ALA A 369 19.38 2.22 1.28
N THR A 370 19.29 3.53 1.08
CA THR A 370 18.29 4.18 0.24
C THR A 370 18.59 3.90 -1.23
N PRO A 371 17.68 3.25 -1.98
CA PRO A 371 17.83 3.05 -3.41
C PRO A 371 18.04 4.38 -4.15
N SER A 372 18.91 4.40 -5.16
CA SER A 372 19.16 5.61 -5.96
C SER A 372 17.91 6.16 -6.63
N ALA A 373 16.97 5.28 -7.00
CA ALA A 373 15.66 5.64 -7.55
C ALA A 373 14.85 6.52 -6.59
N PHE A 374 15.01 6.34 -5.27
CA PHE A 374 14.29 7.12 -4.26
C PHE A 374 14.95 8.49 -4.04
N LEU A 375 16.25 8.65 -4.35
CA LEU A 375 16.97 9.91 -4.18
C LEU A 375 16.64 10.95 -5.27
N THR A 376 15.94 10.55 -6.33
CA THR A 376 15.54 11.46 -7.40
C THR A 376 14.05 11.77 -7.26
N PRO A 377 13.66 12.95 -6.75
CA PRO A 377 12.26 13.31 -6.57
C PRO A 377 11.62 13.56 -7.94
N ARG A 378 11.12 12.49 -8.56
CA ARG A 378 10.23 12.54 -9.72
C ARG A 378 8.93 11.88 -9.30
N ARG A 379 7.78 12.47 -9.63
CA ARG A 379 6.47 11.83 -9.42
C ARG A 379 6.02 11.26 -10.75
N PHE A 380 5.88 9.94 -10.82
CA PHE A 380 5.47 9.25 -12.05
C PHE A 380 4.00 8.83 -12.03
N GLY A 381 3.30 9.03 -10.92
CA GLY A 381 1.87 8.72 -10.79
C GLY A 381 1.59 7.86 -9.57
N ARG A 382 0.40 7.28 -9.51
CA ARG A 382 -0.04 6.38 -8.45
C ARG A 382 0.17 4.91 -8.82
N THR A 383 0.14 4.03 -7.82
CA THR A 383 0.29 2.57 -8.00
C THR A 383 -0.76 1.96 -8.94
N ASP A 384 -1.91 2.62 -9.11
CA ASP A 384 -3.02 2.20 -9.96
C ASP A 384 -3.05 2.84 -11.36
N GLU A 385 -2.18 3.83 -11.61
CA GLU A 385 -2.11 4.58 -12.86
C GLU A 385 -1.09 4.00 -13.87
N ASN A 386 -0.12 3.19 -13.40
CA ASN A 386 1.04 2.73 -14.18
C ASN A 386 1.25 1.21 -14.22
#